data_AF-A0A6P0U6N8-F1
#
_entry.id   AF-A0A6P0U6N8-F1
#
_cell.length_a   1.000
_cell.length_b   1.000
_cell.length_c   1.000
_cell.angle_alpha   90.00
_cell.angle_beta   90.00
_cell.angle_gamma   90.00
#
_symmetry.space_group_name_H-M   'P 1'
#
loop_
_entity.id
_entity.type
_entity.pdbx_description
1 polymer ?
#
loop_
_entity_poly.entity_id
_entity_poly.type
_entity_poly.pdbx_seq_one_letter_code
_entity_poly.pdbx_strand_id
1 'polypeptide(L)'
;MRLIKKFLLRVLTVLIIIILTQSAVISISPDNNPLEPPETHSPCKSQSDAISISPDNNPLRPPETDSPRATMSGFMKNMNEAYKLISEAEDQSKKEGGLWHSPEVKKKGEQAQLALNRAIDALNLVDIPPINRQDFGTESALMLKEILDRLKLPKPDDIPDEKAVSQSLKPPTRLEVRGGEIAVVSQSLKPVTRWEVPGSEIAIGLVEEGFNVNEYLFTPETVKRIREFYESIKECEYCEYNESNYWKTSPDFYTDYITTPGYLLPPKWSRWLPRGKYAKPLYGQTLWQWFSLAIMTLVVFTTIFGVKFLLKRYIKTANSYKTVWLGLFIPALTLLMTNFWELSVLESFFLN
;
A
#
# COMPACT_ATOMS: atom_id res chain seq x y z
N MET A 1 7.04 -52.65 -4.33
CA MET A 1 6.04 -51.96 -5.20
C MET A 1 4.65 -51.73 -4.56
N ARG A 2 4.15 -52.59 -3.65
CA ARG A 2 2.87 -52.38 -2.93
C ARG A 2 2.94 -51.26 -1.85
N LEU A 3 4.10 -51.07 -1.22
CA LEU A 3 4.33 -50.03 -0.21
C LEU A 3 4.31 -48.61 -0.82
N ILE A 4 4.96 -48.41 -1.96
CA ILE A 4 4.98 -47.12 -2.69
C ILE A 4 3.59 -46.71 -3.16
N LYS A 5 2.75 -47.67 -3.59
CA LYS A 5 1.34 -47.41 -3.95
C LYS A 5 0.51 -46.96 -2.74
N LYS A 6 0.68 -47.60 -1.58
CA LYS A 6 -0.02 -47.20 -0.34
C LYS A 6 0.45 -45.84 0.16
N PHE A 7 1.74 -45.53 -0.01
CA PHE A 7 2.31 -44.22 0.34
C PHE A 7 1.75 -43.11 -0.56
N LEU A 8 1.79 -43.28 -1.89
CA LEU A 8 1.24 -42.32 -2.84
C LEU A 8 -0.27 -42.11 -2.68
N LEU A 9 -1.03 -43.17 -2.40
CA LEU A 9 -2.47 -43.04 -2.15
C LEU A 9 -2.75 -42.26 -0.87
N ARG A 10 -1.95 -42.48 0.20
CA ARG A 10 -2.05 -41.73 1.46
C ARG A 10 -1.67 -40.26 1.29
N VAL A 11 -0.61 -39.97 0.54
CA VAL A 11 -0.19 -38.60 0.22
C VAL A 11 -1.26 -37.89 -0.60
N LEU A 12 -1.85 -38.56 -1.60
CA LEU A 12 -2.93 -38.00 -2.42
C LEU A 12 -4.19 -37.73 -1.60
N THR A 13 -4.58 -38.64 -0.69
CA THR A 13 -5.71 -38.40 0.21
C THR A 13 -5.45 -37.26 1.19
N VAL A 14 -4.21 -37.12 1.69
CA VAL A 14 -3.85 -36.00 2.57
C VAL A 14 -3.85 -34.69 1.79
N LEU A 15 -3.36 -34.65 0.55
CA LEU A 15 -3.43 -33.48 -0.32
C LEU A 15 -4.89 -33.10 -0.65
N ILE A 16 -5.74 -34.07 -0.96
CA ILE A 16 -7.17 -33.83 -1.22
C ILE A 16 -7.88 -33.33 0.05
N ILE A 17 -7.57 -33.88 1.22
CA ILE A 17 -8.11 -33.39 2.50
C ILE A 17 -7.62 -31.97 2.77
N ILE A 18 -6.33 -31.66 2.55
CA ILE A 18 -5.79 -30.30 2.73
C ILE A 18 -6.49 -29.32 1.77
N ILE A 19 -6.66 -29.69 0.50
CA ILE A 19 -7.36 -28.87 -0.51
C ILE A 19 -8.82 -28.65 -0.10
N LEU A 20 -9.54 -29.71 0.31
CA LEU A 20 -10.93 -29.60 0.77
C LEU A 20 -11.08 -28.81 2.08
N THR A 21 -10.08 -28.87 2.98
CA THR A 21 -10.08 -28.04 4.19
C THR A 21 -9.76 -26.58 3.91
N GLN A 22 -8.96 -26.26 2.89
CA GLN A 22 -8.74 -24.86 2.50
C GLN A 22 -9.97 -24.26 1.81
N SER A 23 -10.76 -25.07 1.09
CA SER A 23 -12.06 -24.64 0.56
C SER A 23 -13.13 -24.45 1.65
N ALA A 24 -12.96 -25.04 2.83
CA ALA A 24 -13.92 -24.97 3.94
C ALA A 24 -13.57 -23.91 5.00
N VAL A 25 -12.41 -23.25 4.90
CA VAL A 25 -11.98 -22.23 5.88
C VAL A 25 -12.29 -20.80 5.41
N ILE A 26 -12.84 -20.61 4.20
CA ILE A 26 -13.37 -19.33 3.74
C ILE A 26 -14.90 -19.35 3.87
N SER A 27 -15.40 -19.30 5.11
CA SER A 27 -16.74 -18.81 5.52
C SER A 27 -17.08 -19.29 6.93
N ILE A 28 -16.25 -18.95 7.92
CA ILE A 28 -16.70 -18.93 9.32
C ILE A 28 -16.35 -17.55 9.87
N SER A 29 -17.27 -16.62 9.64
CA SER A 29 -17.42 -15.43 10.48
C SER A 29 -17.72 -15.91 11.91
N PRO A 30 -16.92 -15.54 12.93
CA PRO A 30 -17.24 -15.84 14.30
C PRO A 30 -18.21 -14.77 14.81
N ASP A 31 -19.43 -14.75 14.31
CA ASP A 31 -20.50 -13.92 14.89
C ASP A 31 -21.86 -14.57 14.62
N ASN A 32 -22.12 -15.65 15.36
CA ASN A 32 -23.46 -16.20 15.54
C ASN A 32 -23.58 -16.64 17.00
N ASN A 33 -23.53 -15.66 17.91
CA ASN A 33 -24.08 -15.87 19.24
C ASN A 33 -25.57 -15.47 19.22
N PRO A 34 -26.49 -16.26 19.80
CA PRO A 34 -27.92 -15.97 19.75
C PRO A 34 -28.25 -14.61 20.38
N LEU A 35 -29.12 -13.86 19.70
CA LEU A 35 -29.68 -12.58 20.15
C LEU A 35 -30.22 -12.68 21.58
N GLU A 36 -29.45 -12.17 22.55
CA GLU A 36 -29.99 -11.73 23.83
C GLU A 36 -30.85 -10.48 23.58
N PRO A 37 -32.06 -10.39 24.18
CA PRO A 37 -32.93 -9.24 24.00
C PRO A 37 -32.26 -7.96 24.53
N PRO A 38 -32.54 -6.79 23.92
CA PRO A 38 -31.84 -5.56 24.24
C PRO A 38 -32.16 -5.16 25.68
N GLU A 39 -31.15 -5.22 26.55
CA GLU A 39 -31.21 -4.53 27.82
C GLU A 39 -31.39 -3.04 27.54
N THR A 40 -32.55 -2.56 27.96
CA THR A 40 -32.96 -1.17 28.13
C THR A 40 -31.79 -0.20 28.32
N HIS A 41 -31.72 0.78 27.42
CA HIS A 41 -30.87 1.95 27.47
C HIS A 41 -30.63 2.44 28.92
N SER A 42 -29.42 2.20 29.43
CA SER A 42 -28.87 3.04 30.49
C SER A 42 -28.56 4.41 29.87
N PRO A 43 -29.03 5.52 30.45
CA PRO A 43 -28.65 6.83 29.96
C PRO A 43 -27.14 6.98 30.09
N CYS A 44 -26.50 7.56 29.07
CA CYS A 44 -25.08 7.90 29.07
C CYS A 44 -24.71 8.51 30.43
N LYS A 45 -23.97 7.76 31.24
CA LYS A 45 -23.43 8.26 32.50
C LYS A 45 -22.54 9.44 32.16
N SER A 46 -22.92 10.58 32.72
CA SER A 46 -22.14 11.81 32.69
C SER A 46 -20.74 11.58 33.24
N GLN A 47 -19.74 11.99 32.45
CA GLN A 47 -18.40 12.45 32.85
C GLN A 47 -17.53 11.50 33.70
N SER A 48 -16.51 10.90 33.04
CA SER A 48 -15.08 11.10 33.38
C SER A 48 -14.11 10.21 32.60
N ASP A 49 -14.58 9.19 31.87
CA ASP A 49 -13.69 8.23 31.19
C ASP A 49 -13.54 8.53 29.69
N ALA A 50 -13.39 9.82 29.34
CA ALA A 50 -12.86 10.16 28.03
C ALA A 50 -11.40 9.70 28.02
N ILE A 51 -11.11 8.59 27.33
CA ILE A 51 -9.75 8.17 27.02
C ILE A 51 -9.03 9.42 26.50
N SER A 52 -8.05 9.92 27.25
CA SER A 52 -7.20 11.03 26.83
C SER A 52 -6.29 10.52 25.71
N ILE A 53 -6.87 10.35 24.54
CA ILE A 53 -6.13 10.10 23.32
C ILE A 53 -5.27 11.36 23.14
N SER A 54 -3.97 11.23 23.41
CA SER A 54 -3.00 12.29 23.07
C SER A 54 -3.27 12.74 21.64
N PRO A 55 -3.24 14.04 21.32
CA PRO A 55 -3.54 14.55 19.98
C PRO A 55 -2.81 13.79 18.87
N ASP A 56 -1.57 13.33 19.12
CA ASP A 56 -0.77 12.55 18.17
C ASP A 56 -1.29 11.10 17.93
N ASN A 57 -2.02 10.53 18.89
CA ASN A 57 -2.53 9.15 18.86
C ASN A 57 -3.98 9.04 18.38
N ASN A 58 -4.61 10.13 17.93
CA ASN A 58 -5.98 10.09 17.42
C ASN A 58 -6.02 9.49 16.01
N PRO A 59 -6.61 8.29 15.79
CA PRO A 59 -6.67 7.66 14.46
C PRO A 59 -7.51 8.47 13.47
N LEU A 60 -8.42 9.32 13.95
CA LEU A 60 -9.29 10.18 13.14
C LEU A 60 -8.80 11.63 13.07
N ARG A 61 -7.52 11.88 13.39
CA ARG A 61 -6.95 13.22 13.26
C ARG A 61 -6.88 13.58 11.78
N PRO A 62 -7.46 14.73 11.35
CA PRO A 62 -7.36 15.16 9.97
C PRO A 62 -5.89 15.44 9.61
N PRO A 63 -5.53 15.35 8.32
CA PRO A 63 -4.22 15.80 7.85
C PRO A 63 -4.07 17.31 8.10
N GLU A 64 -2.85 17.76 8.35
CA GLU A 64 -2.55 19.18 8.53
C GLU A 64 -2.40 19.83 7.14
N THR A 65 -3.47 20.38 6.60
CA THR A 65 -3.53 20.88 5.20
C THR A 65 -3.90 22.37 5.10
N ASP A 66 -3.76 23.14 6.18
CA ASP A 66 -4.12 24.57 6.23
C ASP A 66 -3.19 25.49 5.43
N SER A 67 -2.02 24.99 5.02
CA SER A 67 -1.03 25.73 4.23
C SER A 67 -0.07 24.80 3.49
N PRO A 68 0.68 25.29 2.48
CA PRO A 68 1.73 24.50 1.84
C PRO A 68 2.76 23.96 2.85
N ARG A 69 3.14 24.76 3.86
CA ARG A 69 4.06 24.32 4.92
C ARG A 69 3.48 23.20 5.77
N ALA A 70 2.23 23.33 6.20
CA ALA A 70 1.53 22.31 7.01
C ALA A 70 1.46 20.98 6.23
N THR A 71 1.06 21.05 4.97
CA THR A 71 0.91 19.89 4.07
C THR A 71 2.23 19.17 3.87
N MET A 72 3.28 19.90 3.46
CA MET A 72 4.61 19.33 3.26
C MET A 72 5.16 18.72 4.56
N SER A 73 4.97 19.41 5.69
CA SER A 73 5.49 18.95 6.98
C SER A 73 4.75 17.72 7.50
N GLY A 74 3.43 17.70 7.36
CA GLY A 74 2.58 16.56 7.68
C GLY A 74 2.94 15.35 6.83
N PHE A 75 3.10 15.53 5.52
CA PHE A 75 3.54 14.48 4.61
C PHE A 75 4.90 13.89 5.02
N MET A 76 5.93 14.74 5.19
CA MET A 76 7.28 14.28 5.56
C MET A 76 7.30 13.62 6.94
N LYS A 77 6.58 14.17 7.94
CA LYS A 77 6.47 13.58 9.28
C LYS A 77 5.89 12.16 9.22
N ASN A 78 4.76 12.00 8.52
CA ASN A 78 4.07 10.72 8.43
C ASN A 78 4.85 9.69 7.62
N MET A 79 5.47 10.07 6.50
CA MET A 79 6.30 9.15 5.70
C MET A 79 7.55 8.68 6.46
N ASN A 80 8.21 9.59 7.19
CA ASN A 80 9.35 9.23 8.02
C ASN A 80 8.97 8.32 9.19
N GLU A 81 7.80 8.55 9.80
CA GLU A 81 7.28 7.69 10.88
C GLU A 81 6.93 6.30 10.34
N ALA A 82 6.27 6.20 9.18
CA ALA A 82 6.00 4.93 8.51
C ALA A 82 7.29 4.16 8.24
N TYR A 83 8.30 4.83 7.66
CA TYR A 83 9.60 4.24 7.37
C TYR A 83 10.30 3.73 8.64
N LYS A 84 10.31 4.54 9.71
CA LYS A 84 10.89 4.17 11.00
C LYS A 84 10.21 2.95 11.60
N LEU A 85 8.87 2.95 11.66
CA LEU A 85 8.09 1.85 12.25
C LEU A 85 8.28 0.53 11.50
N ILE A 86 8.34 0.58 10.17
CA ILE A 86 8.63 -0.61 9.35
C ILE A 86 10.06 -1.09 9.55
N SER A 87 11.04 -0.19 9.58
CA SER A 87 12.43 -0.56 9.85
C SER A 87 12.56 -1.27 11.20
N GLU A 88 11.91 -0.74 12.24
CA GLU A 88 11.87 -1.35 13.57
C GLU A 88 11.11 -2.69 13.59
N ALA A 89 10.00 -2.79 12.85
CA ALA A 89 9.21 -4.01 12.73
C ALA A 89 9.99 -5.11 12.02
N GLU A 90 10.69 -4.78 10.94
CA GLU A 90 11.57 -5.69 10.22
C GLU A 90 12.73 -6.17 11.09
N ASP A 91 13.40 -5.25 11.78
CA ASP A 91 14.55 -5.59 12.64
C ASP A 91 14.14 -6.47 13.81
N GLN A 92 12.97 -6.21 14.40
CA GLN A 92 12.39 -7.10 15.40
C GLN A 92 12.02 -8.46 14.80
N SER A 93 11.33 -8.47 13.65
CA SER A 93 10.96 -9.69 12.93
C SER A 93 12.16 -10.56 12.55
N LYS A 94 13.30 -9.95 12.20
CA LYS A 94 14.57 -10.65 11.89
C LYS A 94 15.15 -11.33 13.12
N LYS A 95 15.06 -10.69 14.30
CA LYS A 95 15.52 -11.24 15.58
C LYS A 95 14.60 -12.36 16.08
N GLU A 96 13.31 -12.26 15.78
CA GLU A 96 12.31 -13.27 16.11
C GLU A 96 12.37 -14.48 15.15
N GLY A 97 12.42 -15.69 15.70
CA GLY A 97 12.27 -16.91 14.91
C GLY A 97 10.84 -17.10 14.33
N GLY A 98 10.63 -18.24 13.67
CA GLY A 98 9.30 -18.66 13.20
C GLY A 98 8.93 -18.27 11.77
N LEU A 99 7.76 -18.74 11.33
CA LEU A 99 7.20 -18.53 9.99
C LEU A 99 6.29 -17.30 9.90
N TRP A 100 5.84 -16.76 11.04
CA TRP A 100 4.87 -15.68 11.13
C TRP A 100 5.39 -14.53 12.01
N HIS A 101 4.88 -13.33 11.76
CA HIS A 101 5.14 -12.14 12.60
C HIS A 101 4.46 -12.27 13.96
N SER A 102 5.15 -11.84 15.02
CA SER A 102 4.55 -11.71 16.35
C SER A 102 3.44 -10.65 16.35
N PRO A 103 2.51 -10.68 17.33
CA PRO A 103 1.50 -9.64 17.48
C PRO A 103 2.09 -8.23 17.61
N GLU A 104 3.24 -8.09 18.26
CA GLU A 104 3.94 -6.81 18.42
C GLU A 104 4.47 -6.25 17.09
N VAL A 105 5.11 -7.11 16.28
CA VAL A 105 5.58 -6.75 14.94
C VAL A 105 4.41 -6.34 14.04
N LYS A 106 3.30 -7.10 14.08
CA LYS A 106 2.09 -6.76 13.33
C LYS A 106 1.53 -5.39 13.73
N LYS A 107 1.47 -5.10 15.03
CA LYS A 107 1.02 -3.80 15.54
C LYS A 107 1.88 -2.65 15.03
N LYS A 108 3.21 -2.81 14.95
CA LYS A 108 4.09 -1.79 14.33
C LYS A 108 3.80 -1.61 12.85
N GLY A 109 3.54 -2.70 12.12
CA GLY A 109 3.11 -2.65 10.72
C GLY A 109 1.80 -1.90 10.53
N GLU A 110 0.80 -2.12 11.40
CA GLU A 110 -0.47 -1.40 11.39
C GLU A 110 -0.29 0.10 11.68
N GLN A 111 0.56 0.44 12.66
CA GLN A 111 0.91 1.83 12.97
C GLN A 111 1.62 2.52 11.80
N ALA A 112 2.53 1.80 11.12
CA ALA A 112 3.19 2.31 9.93
C ALA A 112 2.20 2.54 8.78
N GLN A 113 1.25 1.62 8.59
CA GLN A 113 0.21 1.75 7.58
C GLN A 113 -0.69 2.95 7.88
N LEU A 114 -1.03 3.20 9.14
CA LEU A 114 -1.78 4.38 9.54
C LEU A 114 -1.01 5.67 9.24
N ALA A 115 0.29 5.71 9.53
CA ALA A 115 1.14 6.85 9.20
C ALA A 115 1.20 7.06 7.67
N LEU A 116 1.37 6.00 6.89
CA LEU A 116 1.34 6.06 5.42
C LEU A 116 0.00 6.59 4.90
N ASN A 117 -1.13 6.09 5.41
CA ASN A 117 -2.45 6.57 4.99
C ASN A 117 -2.62 8.07 5.25
N ARG A 118 -2.15 8.57 6.40
CA ARG A 118 -2.14 10.02 6.69
C ARG A 118 -1.26 10.83 5.73
N ALA A 119 -0.19 10.24 5.19
CA ALA A 119 0.60 10.89 4.15
C ALA A 119 -0.13 10.86 2.80
N ILE A 120 -0.85 9.78 2.48
CA ILE A 120 -1.68 9.68 1.27
C ILE A 120 -2.77 10.76 1.28
N ASP A 121 -3.32 11.10 2.44
CA ASP A 121 -4.34 12.15 2.58
C ASP A 121 -3.85 13.55 2.15
N ALA A 122 -2.52 13.77 2.08
CA ALA A 122 -1.95 15.01 1.54
C ALA A 122 -1.92 15.05 0.00
N LEU A 123 -2.28 13.96 -0.69
CA LEU A 123 -2.32 13.85 -2.14
C LEU A 123 -3.73 14.12 -2.66
N ASN A 124 -3.86 14.95 -3.69
CA ASN A 124 -5.13 15.10 -4.38
C ASN A 124 -5.36 13.94 -5.36
N LEU A 125 -6.19 12.97 -4.96
CA LEU A 125 -6.52 11.77 -5.73
C LEU A 125 -7.90 11.86 -6.43
N VAL A 126 -8.42 13.08 -6.66
CA VAL A 126 -9.77 13.28 -7.23
C VAL A 126 -9.94 12.59 -8.59
N ASP A 127 -8.90 12.62 -9.42
CA ASP A 127 -8.90 12.03 -10.77
C ASP A 127 -8.71 10.51 -10.78
N ILE A 128 -8.43 9.91 -9.63
CA ILE A 128 -8.16 8.47 -9.51
C ILE A 128 -9.46 7.74 -9.15
N PRO A 129 -9.84 6.70 -9.93
CA PRO A 129 -11.01 5.87 -9.62
C PRO A 129 -10.94 5.28 -8.20
N PRO A 130 -12.06 5.22 -7.46
CA PRO A 130 -12.05 4.73 -6.06
C PRO A 130 -11.43 3.34 -5.88
N ILE A 131 -11.60 2.44 -6.86
CA ILE A 131 -11.09 1.07 -6.79
C ILE A 131 -9.55 0.98 -6.82
N ASN A 132 -8.86 1.93 -7.47
CA ASN A 132 -7.39 1.96 -7.53
C ASN A 132 -6.77 2.97 -6.56
N ARG A 133 -7.60 3.75 -5.85
CA ARG A 133 -7.13 4.93 -5.13
C ARG A 133 -6.14 4.60 -4.02
N GLN A 134 -6.33 3.47 -3.33
CA GLN A 134 -5.44 3.04 -2.25
C GLN A 134 -4.06 2.64 -2.75
N ASP A 135 -4.00 1.78 -3.76
CA ASP A 135 -2.73 1.27 -4.31
C ASP A 135 -1.98 2.39 -5.03
N PHE A 136 -2.68 3.14 -5.89
CA PHE A 136 -2.11 4.29 -6.57
C PHE A 136 -1.62 5.36 -5.59
N GLY A 137 -2.40 5.66 -4.54
CA GLY A 137 -2.02 6.60 -3.49
C GLY A 137 -0.79 6.13 -2.72
N THR A 138 -0.72 4.84 -2.40
CA THR A 138 0.43 4.22 -1.72
C THR A 138 1.71 4.34 -2.55
N GLU A 139 1.69 3.89 -3.80
CA GLU A 139 2.84 4.00 -4.69
C GLU A 139 3.25 5.45 -4.91
N SER A 140 2.26 6.35 -5.09
CA SER A 140 2.49 7.78 -5.29
C SER A 140 3.16 8.42 -4.08
N ALA A 141 2.69 8.15 -2.86
CA ALA A 141 3.27 8.69 -1.64
C ALA A 141 4.71 8.19 -1.44
N LEU A 142 4.96 6.90 -1.67
CA LEU A 142 6.29 6.29 -1.56
C LEU A 142 7.27 6.89 -2.60
N MET A 143 6.87 6.98 -3.87
CA MET A 143 7.67 7.60 -4.92
C MET A 143 7.92 9.09 -4.63
N LEU A 144 6.89 9.83 -4.20
CA LEU A 144 7.02 11.25 -3.86
C LEU A 144 8.01 11.47 -2.73
N LYS A 145 7.96 10.65 -1.66
CA LYS A 145 8.93 10.72 -0.57
C LYS A 145 10.35 10.51 -1.09
N GLU A 146 10.56 9.50 -1.93
CA GLU A 146 11.86 9.22 -2.52
C GLU A 146 12.35 10.33 -3.47
N ILE A 147 11.46 10.98 -4.22
CA ILE A 147 11.80 12.15 -5.03
C ILE A 147 12.24 13.31 -4.13
N LEU A 148 11.43 13.64 -3.11
CA LEU A 148 11.69 14.74 -2.18
C LEU A 148 13.01 14.53 -1.41
N ASP A 149 13.35 13.28 -1.08
CA ASP A 149 14.61 12.93 -0.41
C ASP A 149 15.87 13.13 -1.28
N ARG A 150 15.70 13.24 -2.60
CA ARG A 150 16.78 13.50 -3.56
C ARG A 150 16.85 14.96 -4.00
N LEU A 151 15.81 15.74 -3.73
CA LEU A 151 15.77 17.17 -4.03
C LEU A 151 16.39 18.00 -2.90
N LYS A 152 16.98 19.14 -3.27
CA LYS A 152 17.41 20.16 -2.30
C LYS A 152 16.20 20.97 -1.84
N LEU A 153 15.54 20.47 -0.79
CA LEU A 153 14.34 21.11 -0.26
C LEU A 153 14.66 22.39 0.54
N PRO A 154 13.77 23.39 0.51
CA PRO A 154 13.87 24.56 1.37
C PRO A 154 13.66 24.20 2.84
N LYS A 155 14.01 25.10 3.75
CA LYS A 155 13.70 24.90 5.18
C LYS A 155 12.19 24.96 5.37
N PRO A 156 11.64 24.26 6.38
CA PRO A 156 10.21 24.38 6.70
C PRO A 156 9.76 25.86 6.83
N ASP A 157 10.59 26.70 7.46
CA ASP A 157 10.31 28.11 7.69
C ASP A 157 10.28 28.98 6.42
N ASP A 158 10.84 28.50 5.31
CA ASP A 158 10.84 29.20 4.02
C ASP A 158 9.58 28.88 3.18
N ILE A 159 8.82 27.84 3.55
CA ILE A 159 7.57 27.45 2.87
C ILE A 159 6.43 28.31 3.41
N PRO A 160 5.47 28.80 2.60
CA PRO A 160 4.35 29.61 3.13
C PRO A 160 3.54 28.89 4.22
N ASP A 161 3.42 29.51 5.39
CA ASP A 161 2.55 29.06 6.49
C ASP A 161 1.14 29.65 6.40
N GLU A 162 0.27 29.23 7.31
CA GLU A 162 -1.11 29.72 7.42
C GLU A 162 -1.19 31.24 7.57
N LYS A 163 -0.22 31.85 8.27
CA LYS A 163 -0.16 33.31 8.44
C LYS A 163 0.16 34.00 7.12
N ALA A 164 1.13 33.49 6.35
CA ALA A 164 1.48 33.99 5.02
C ALA A 164 0.30 33.85 4.04
N VAL A 165 -0.39 32.70 4.06
CA VAL A 165 -1.61 32.47 3.28
C VAL A 165 -2.69 33.48 3.65
N SER A 166 -3.01 33.59 4.94
CA SER A 166 -4.04 34.52 5.44
C SER A 166 -3.73 35.98 5.12
N GLN A 167 -2.46 36.38 5.15
CA GLN A 167 -2.04 37.73 4.76
C GLN A 167 -2.21 37.98 3.27
N SER A 168 -1.95 36.98 2.42
CA SER A 168 -2.14 37.09 0.97
C SER A 168 -3.61 37.21 0.56
N LEU A 169 -4.54 36.73 1.39
CA LEU A 169 -5.99 36.82 1.17
C LEU A 169 -6.60 38.15 1.63
N LYS A 170 -5.88 38.95 2.43
CA LYS A 170 -6.40 40.23 2.90
C LYS A 170 -6.46 41.23 1.74
N PRO A 171 -7.60 41.93 1.53
CA PRO A 171 -7.65 43.01 0.57
C PRO A 171 -6.61 44.09 0.96
N PRO A 172 -6.05 44.82 -0.02
CA PRO A 172 -5.07 45.87 0.24
C PRO A 172 -5.63 46.86 1.27
N THR A 173 -5.10 46.80 2.49
CA THR A 173 -5.59 47.61 3.61
C THR A 173 -4.49 48.58 4.02
N ARG A 174 -4.46 49.76 3.38
CA ARG A 174 -4.23 51.07 4.05
C ARG A 174 -4.37 52.20 3.03
N LEU A 175 -5.25 53.15 3.33
CA LEU A 175 -5.22 54.50 2.78
C LEU A 175 -4.22 55.29 3.62
N GLU A 176 -3.01 55.56 3.11
CA GLU A 176 -2.12 56.57 3.72
C GLU A 176 -2.40 57.92 3.06
N VAL A 177 -3.05 58.81 3.80
CA VAL A 177 -3.25 60.19 3.39
C VAL A 177 -1.99 60.97 3.78
N ARG A 178 -1.10 61.19 2.81
CA ARG A 178 0.02 62.13 2.97
C ARG A 178 -0.17 63.29 1.99
N GLY A 179 -0.54 64.46 2.50
CA GLY A 179 -0.55 65.70 1.71
C GLY A 179 -1.68 65.83 0.67
N GLY A 180 -2.86 65.24 0.91
CA GLY A 180 -4.03 65.41 0.03
C GLY A 180 -4.09 64.48 -1.19
N GLU A 181 -3.06 63.66 -1.41
CA GLU A 181 -3.04 62.62 -2.43
C GLU A 181 -3.26 61.24 -1.78
N ILE A 182 -4.24 60.48 -2.30
CA ILE A 182 -4.49 59.11 -1.87
C ILE A 182 -3.43 58.21 -2.51
N ALA A 183 -2.33 57.96 -1.81
CA ALA A 183 -1.36 56.97 -2.24
C ALA A 183 -1.80 55.59 -1.72
N VAL A 184 -2.28 54.74 -2.64
CA VAL A 184 -2.49 53.32 -2.36
C VAL A 184 -1.12 52.65 -2.32
N VAL A 185 -0.49 52.63 -1.15
CA VAL A 185 0.73 51.84 -0.91
C VAL A 185 0.30 50.49 -0.35
N SER A 186 -0.10 49.59 -1.24
CA SER A 186 -0.31 48.19 -0.88
C SER A 186 0.45 47.33 -1.88
N GLN A 187 1.43 46.57 -1.40
CA GLN A 187 1.93 45.42 -2.13
C GLN A 187 0.73 44.48 -2.32
N SER A 188 0.19 44.43 -3.54
CA SER A 188 -0.80 43.44 -3.96
C SER A 188 -0.13 42.06 -3.90
N LEU A 189 -0.14 41.43 -2.72
CA LEU A 189 0.27 40.05 -2.57
C LEU A 189 -0.75 39.20 -3.33
N LYS A 190 -0.30 38.49 -4.37
CA LYS A 190 -1.14 37.50 -5.03
C LYS A 190 -1.52 36.44 -4.01
N PRO A 191 -2.80 36.00 -3.94
CA PRO A 191 -3.21 34.95 -3.03
C PRO A 191 -2.36 33.70 -3.28
N VAL A 192 -1.85 33.08 -2.21
CA VAL A 192 -1.05 31.86 -2.30
C VAL A 192 -2.00 30.69 -2.57
N THR A 193 -2.45 30.55 -3.81
CA THR A 193 -3.29 29.42 -4.24
C THR A 193 -2.46 28.21 -4.65
N ARG A 194 -1.20 28.44 -5.05
CA ARG A 194 -0.29 27.39 -5.51
C ARG A 194 1.14 27.72 -5.11
N TRP A 195 1.81 26.77 -4.48
CA TRP A 195 3.22 26.82 -4.14
C TRP A 195 3.94 25.65 -4.79
N GLU A 196 5.04 25.93 -5.47
CA GLU A 196 5.89 24.93 -6.12
C GLU A 196 7.14 24.68 -5.27
N VAL A 197 7.54 23.42 -5.18
CA VAL A 197 8.82 23.04 -4.58
C VAL A 197 9.93 23.62 -5.46
N PRO A 198 10.85 24.45 -4.92
CA PRO A 198 11.86 25.16 -5.70
C PRO A 198 12.66 24.24 -6.63
N GLY A 199 12.75 24.62 -7.91
CA GLY A 199 13.49 23.86 -8.91
C GLY A 199 12.77 22.59 -9.41
N SER A 200 11.47 22.45 -9.14
CA SER A 200 10.67 21.33 -9.63
C SER A 200 9.25 21.77 -10.01
N GLU A 201 8.54 20.92 -10.75
CA GLU A 201 7.13 21.12 -11.10
C GLU A 201 6.16 20.58 -10.02
N ILE A 202 6.70 20.05 -8.92
CA ILE A 202 5.92 19.50 -7.79
C ILE A 202 5.25 20.68 -7.09
N ALA A 203 3.92 20.66 -7.04
CA ALA A 203 3.13 21.74 -6.50
C ALA A 203 2.18 21.26 -5.39
N ILE A 204 2.00 22.13 -4.40
CA ILE A 204 0.93 22.08 -3.42
C ILE A 204 -0.03 23.23 -3.73
N GLY A 205 -1.30 22.91 -3.95
CA GLY A 205 -2.31 23.88 -4.34
C GLY A 205 -3.54 23.81 -3.44
N LEU A 206 -4.24 24.93 -3.34
CA LEU A 206 -5.54 25.04 -2.71
C LEU A 206 -6.57 24.28 -3.54
N VAL A 207 -7.33 23.40 -2.89
CA VAL A 207 -8.42 22.66 -3.52
C VAL A 207 -9.66 23.54 -3.56
N GLU A 208 -10.13 23.85 -4.78
CA GLU A 208 -11.29 24.72 -5.03
C GLU A 208 -12.62 23.94 -5.07
N GLU A 209 -12.58 22.65 -5.43
CA GLU A 209 -13.78 21.82 -5.64
C GLU A 209 -13.62 20.42 -5.02
N GLY A 210 -14.74 19.84 -4.56
CA GLY A 210 -14.80 18.46 -4.05
C GLY A 210 -15.09 18.36 -2.55
N PHE A 211 -14.56 17.31 -1.90
CA PHE A 211 -14.73 17.08 -0.46
C PHE A 211 -13.69 17.82 0.38
N ASN A 212 -12.47 17.98 -0.15
CA ASN A 212 -11.33 18.60 0.54
C ASN A 212 -11.22 20.10 0.24
N VAL A 213 -12.35 20.80 0.06
CA VAL A 213 -12.35 22.23 -0.30
C VAL A 213 -11.70 23.04 0.82
N ASN A 214 -10.87 24.01 0.43
CA ASN A 214 -10.02 24.83 1.33
C ASN A 214 -8.82 24.11 1.94
N GLU A 215 -8.52 22.88 1.52
CA GLU A 215 -7.28 22.21 1.90
C GLU A 215 -6.18 22.47 0.88
N TYR A 216 -4.94 22.57 1.34
CA TYR A 216 -3.75 22.53 0.51
C TYR A 216 -3.31 21.09 0.33
N LEU A 217 -3.28 20.59 -0.91
CA LEU A 217 -2.86 19.23 -1.23
C LEU A 217 -1.85 19.22 -2.38
N PHE A 218 -1.04 18.17 -2.50
CA PHE A 218 -0.25 17.95 -3.71
C PHE A 218 -1.19 17.86 -4.92
N THR A 219 -0.93 18.69 -5.93
CA THR A 219 -1.92 18.91 -6.99
C THR A 219 -2.13 17.66 -7.85
N PRO A 220 -3.31 17.51 -8.50
CA PRO A 220 -3.55 16.37 -9.39
C PRO A 220 -2.50 16.23 -10.51
N GLU A 221 -1.96 17.34 -11.02
CA GLU A 221 -0.89 17.33 -12.03
C GLU A 221 0.41 16.75 -11.49
N THR A 222 0.75 17.08 -10.24
CA THR A 222 1.90 16.50 -9.54
C THR A 222 1.69 15.00 -9.42
N VAL A 223 0.54 14.60 -8.86
CA VAL A 223 0.19 13.19 -8.59
C VAL A 223 0.25 12.33 -9.85
N LYS A 224 -0.31 12.81 -10.98
CA LYS A 224 -0.27 12.08 -12.27
C LYS A 224 1.14 11.87 -12.81
N ARG A 225 2.08 12.77 -12.53
CA ARG A 225 3.45 12.75 -13.06
C ARG A 225 4.49 12.20 -12.10
N ILE A 226 4.10 11.80 -10.88
CA ILE A 226 5.03 11.27 -9.87
C ILE A 226 5.91 10.15 -10.45
N ARG A 227 5.34 9.21 -11.21
CA ARG A 227 6.12 8.11 -11.80
C ARG A 227 7.18 8.60 -12.78
N GLU A 228 6.86 9.58 -13.62
CA GLU A 228 7.82 10.19 -14.55
C GLU A 228 8.95 10.91 -13.79
N PHE A 229 8.59 11.68 -12.76
CA PHE A 229 9.56 12.35 -11.89
C PHE A 229 10.47 11.36 -11.18
N TYR A 230 9.91 10.29 -10.63
CA TYR A 230 10.66 9.25 -9.95
C TYR A 230 11.68 8.60 -10.90
N GLU A 231 11.25 8.19 -12.08
CA GLU A 231 12.13 7.59 -13.09
C GLU A 231 13.27 8.52 -13.51
N SER A 232 13.04 9.83 -13.53
CA SER A 232 14.07 10.81 -13.87
C SER A 232 15.16 11.00 -12.80
N ILE A 233 14.83 10.77 -11.53
CA ILE A 233 15.71 11.09 -10.40
C ILE A 233 16.15 9.86 -9.58
N LYS A 234 15.59 8.66 -9.80
CA LYS A 234 15.84 7.48 -8.95
C LYS A 234 17.31 7.07 -8.82
N GLU A 235 18.12 7.35 -9.85
CA GLU A 235 19.57 7.06 -9.87
C GLU A 235 20.41 8.18 -9.22
N CYS A 236 19.82 9.34 -8.91
CA CYS A 236 20.50 10.40 -8.17
C CYS A 236 20.69 9.97 -6.71
N GLU A 237 21.80 10.41 -6.12
CA GLU A 237 22.08 10.19 -4.70
C GLU A 237 21.05 10.90 -3.83
N TYR A 238 20.70 10.28 -2.71
CA TYR A 238 19.89 10.91 -1.67
C TYR A 238 20.64 12.13 -1.12
N CYS A 239 19.91 13.20 -0.80
CA CYS A 239 20.52 14.36 -0.14
C CYS A 239 21.07 13.93 1.22
N GLU A 240 22.39 14.08 1.41
CA GLU A 240 23.09 13.57 2.59
C GLU A 240 22.52 14.15 3.89
N TYR A 241 22.50 13.34 4.95
CA TYR A 241 22.13 13.80 6.28
C TYR A 241 23.24 14.69 6.85
N ASN A 242 23.07 16.01 6.71
CA ASN A 242 23.89 17.01 7.38
C ASN A 242 22.98 17.99 8.16
N GLU A 243 23.54 18.99 8.83
CA GLU A 243 22.78 20.01 9.56
C GLU A 243 21.78 20.81 8.68
N SER A 244 21.81 20.63 7.36
CA SER A 244 20.86 21.19 6.39
C SER A 244 19.76 20.23 5.93
N ASN A 245 19.75 18.97 6.40
CA ASN A 245 18.71 17.99 6.06
C ASN A 245 17.58 18.00 7.11
N TYR A 246 16.75 19.06 7.05
CA TYR A 246 15.62 19.29 7.96
C TYR A 246 14.54 18.20 7.92
N TRP A 247 14.52 17.41 6.84
CA TRP A 247 13.38 16.57 6.51
C TRP A 247 13.57 15.08 6.75
N LYS A 248 14.80 14.62 7.05
CA LYS A 248 15.19 13.19 7.16
C LYS A 248 14.94 12.40 5.87
N THR A 249 15.82 11.45 5.58
CA THR A 249 15.72 10.59 4.39
C THR A 249 15.23 9.19 4.71
N SER A 250 14.49 8.61 3.79
CA SER A 250 13.92 7.26 3.84
C SER A 250 14.40 6.50 2.60
N PRO A 251 15.68 6.07 2.56
CA PRO A 251 16.25 5.47 1.37
C PRO A 251 15.54 4.15 1.01
N ASP A 252 15.39 3.95 -0.29
CA ASP A 252 14.88 2.74 -0.95
C ASP A 252 13.46 2.33 -0.53
N PHE A 253 12.69 3.21 0.11
CA PHE A 253 11.39 2.89 0.68
C PHE A 253 10.36 2.41 -0.37
N TYR A 254 10.29 3.08 -1.53
CA TYR A 254 9.46 2.65 -2.64
C TYR A 254 10.00 1.37 -3.28
N THR A 255 11.33 1.29 -3.46
CA THR A 255 11.98 0.11 -4.05
C THR A 255 11.72 -1.16 -3.22
N ASP A 256 11.83 -1.05 -1.90
CA ASP A 256 11.54 -2.16 -0.98
C ASP A 256 10.06 -2.53 -1.01
N TYR A 257 9.16 -1.56 -1.13
CA TYR A 257 7.72 -1.83 -1.26
C TYR A 257 7.40 -2.65 -2.52
N ILE A 258 7.82 -2.19 -3.72
CA ILE A 258 7.49 -2.84 -5.01
C ILE A 258 8.17 -4.20 -5.20
N THR A 259 9.25 -4.48 -4.47
CA THR A 259 9.95 -5.77 -4.54
C THR A 259 9.34 -6.82 -3.60
N THR A 260 8.41 -6.39 -2.74
CA THR A 260 7.64 -7.25 -1.85
C THR A 260 6.22 -7.47 -2.38
N PRO A 261 5.42 -8.37 -1.77
CA PRO A 261 4.05 -8.68 -2.24
C PRO A 261 3.01 -7.55 -2.06
N GLY A 262 3.41 -6.27 -2.13
CA GLY A 262 2.53 -5.12 -1.99
C GLY A 262 2.13 -4.77 -0.55
N TYR A 263 2.76 -5.38 0.45
CA TYR A 263 2.53 -5.06 1.86
C TYR A 263 3.65 -4.20 2.41
N LEU A 264 3.27 -3.11 3.10
CA LEU A 264 4.22 -2.24 3.76
C LEU A 264 5.10 -3.02 4.78
N LEU A 265 4.50 -3.94 5.53
CA LEU A 265 5.20 -4.95 6.32
C LEU A 265 5.14 -6.29 5.57
N PRO A 266 6.22 -6.73 4.90
CA PRO A 266 6.15 -7.91 4.06
C PRO A 266 6.10 -9.20 4.90
N PRO A 267 5.44 -10.28 4.42
CA PRO A 267 5.42 -11.56 5.11
C PRO A 267 6.82 -12.11 5.39
N LYS A 268 7.03 -12.87 6.47
CA LYS A 268 8.37 -13.39 6.83
C LYS A 268 9.03 -14.22 5.72
N TRP A 269 8.26 -14.96 4.93
CA TRP A 269 8.81 -15.77 3.82
C TRP A 269 9.45 -14.91 2.72
N SER A 270 9.04 -13.64 2.57
CA SER A 270 9.60 -12.72 1.56
C SER A 270 11.09 -12.43 1.75
N ARG A 271 11.64 -12.68 2.94
CA ARG A 271 13.09 -12.53 3.21
C ARG A 271 13.97 -13.45 2.38
N TRP A 272 13.39 -14.51 1.81
CA TRP A 272 14.10 -15.43 0.92
C TRP A 272 14.19 -14.91 -0.51
N LEU A 273 13.52 -13.79 -0.81
CA LEU A 273 13.59 -13.12 -2.10
C LEU A 273 14.76 -12.13 -2.12
N PRO A 274 15.39 -11.92 -3.30
CA PRO A 274 16.35 -10.83 -3.48
C PRO A 274 15.65 -9.48 -3.23
N ARG A 275 16.34 -8.54 -2.56
CA ARG A 275 15.86 -7.18 -2.27
C ARG A 275 16.79 -6.10 -2.82
N GLY A 276 16.30 -4.86 -2.90
CA GLY A 276 17.07 -3.67 -3.28
C GLY A 276 17.52 -3.69 -4.74
N LYS A 277 18.75 -3.20 -5.01
CA LYS A 277 19.30 -2.98 -6.37
C LYS A 277 19.32 -4.22 -7.28
N TYR A 278 19.28 -5.42 -6.69
CA TYR A 278 19.28 -6.69 -7.42
C TYR A 278 17.88 -7.23 -7.71
N ALA A 279 16.84 -6.64 -7.12
CA ALA A 279 15.45 -7.04 -7.28
C ALA A 279 14.77 -6.25 -8.41
N LYS A 280 15.40 -6.18 -9.59
CA LYS A 280 14.80 -5.47 -10.73
C LYS A 280 13.58 -6.25 -11.23
N PRO A 281 12.36 -5.67 -11.23
CA PRO A 281 11.21 -6.32 -11.82
C PRO A 281 11.44 -6.52 -13.32
N LEU A 282 11.16 -7.72 -13.82
CA LEU A 282 11.14 -8.02 -15.25
C LEU A 282 9.70 -7.85 -15.76
N TYR A 283 9.50 -6.96 -16.73
CA TYR A 283 8.17 -6.61 -17.27
C TYR A 283 7.18 -6.13 -16.20
N GLY A 284 7.64 -5.36 -15.23
CA GLY A 284 6.79 -4.85 -14.14
C GLY A 284 6.47 -5.89 -13.06
N GLN A 285 7.01 -7.11 -13.15
CA GLN A 285 6.79 -8.16 -12.16
C GLN A 285 8.08 -8.69 -11.55
N THR A 286 8.00 -9.12 -10.30
CA THR A 286 9.14 -9.66 -9.56
C THR A 286 9.55 -11.05 -10.09
N LEU A 287 10.84 -11.38 -10.01
CA LEU A 287 11.35 -12.69 -10.46
C LEU A 287 10.65 -13.87 -9.76
N TRP A 288 10.27 -13.71 -8.49
CA TRP A 288 9.62 -14.79 -7.75
C TRP A 288 8.22 -15.09 -8.28
N GLN A 289 7.47 -14.07 -8.75
CA GLN A 289 6.17 -14.27 -9.41
C GLN A 289 6.35 -15.14 -10.65
N TRP A 290 7.35 -14.87 -11.48
CA TRP A 290 7.67 -15.73 -12.63
C TRP A 290 7.99 -17.17 -12.21
N PHE A 291 8.76 -17.36 -11.13
CA PHE A 291 9.03 -18.69 -10.60
C PHE A 291 7.77 -19.38 -10.05
N SER A 292 6.90 -18.67 -9.34
CA SER A 292 5.66 -19.22 -8.81
C SER A 292 4.71 -19.61 -9.92
N LEU A 293 4.61 -18.80 -10.98
CA LEU A 293 3.86 -19.10 -12.19
C LEU A 293 4.41 -20.36 -12.88
N ALA A 294 5.73 -20.47 -13.04
CA ALA A 294 6.36 -21.65 -13.64
C ALA A 294 6.11 -22.92 -12.80
N ILE A 295 6.25 -22.84 -11.47
CA ILE A 295 5.99 -23.96 -10.55
C ILE A 295 4.52 -24.36 -10.59
N MET A 296 3.59 -23.40 -10.51
CA MET A 296 2.16 -23.66 -10.55
C MET A 296 1.75 -24.34 -11.87
N THR A 297 2.28 -23.84 -12.98
CA THR A 297 2.09 -24.44 -14.30
C THR A 297 2.62 -25.87 -14.34
N LEU A 298 3.82 -26.12 -13.79
CA LEU A 298 4.39 -27.46 -13.68
C LEU A 298 3.53 -28.38 -12.80
N VAL A 299 2.99 -27.90 -11.69
CA VAL A 299 2.10 -28.67 -10.80
C VAL A 299 0.81 -29.07 -11.52
N VAL A 300 0.20 -28.15 -12.26
CA VAL A 300 -1.00 -28.43 -13.07
C VAL A 300 -0.69 -29.49 -14.13
N PHE A 301 0.39 -29.31 -14.90
CA PHE A 301 0.80 -30.28 -15.91
C PHE A 301 1.12 -31.64 -15.31
N THR A 302 1.94 -31.70 -14.27
CA THR A 302 2.33 -32.96 -13.62
C THR A 302 1.14 -33.67 -12.98
N THR A 303 0.16 -32.93 -12.46
CA THR A 303 -1.10 -33.50 -11.95
C THR A 303 -1.92 -34.13 -13.07
N ILE A 304 -2.15 -33.41 -14.18
CA ILE A 304 -2.89 -33.93 -15.34
C ILE A 304 -2.20 -35.17 -15.93
N PHE A 305 -0.89 -35.08 -16.19
CA PHE A 305 -0.11 -36.19 -16.75
C PHE A 305 0.00 -37.37 -15.79
N GLY A 306 0.20 -37.11 -14.49
CA GLY A 306 0.26 -38.12 -13.45
C GLY A 306 -1.06 -38.88 -13.31
N VAL A 307 -2.18 -38.16 -13.27
CA VAL A 307 -3.53 -38.74 -13.24
C VAL A 307 -3.80 -39.54 -14.52
N LYS A 308 -3.49 -38.99 -15.71
CA LYS A 308 -3.59 -39.72 -16.99
C LYS A 308 -2.75 -41.01 -17.01
N PHE A 309 -1.53 -40.97 -16.47
CA PHE A 309 -0.65 -42.13 -16.40
C PHE A 309 -1.20 -43.21 -15.45
N LEU A 310 -1.67 -42.81 -14.27
CA LEU A 310 -2.28 -43.71 -13.28
C LEU A 310 -3.58 -44.32 -13.81
N LEU A 311 -4.44 -43.51 -14.44
CA LEU A 311 -5.67 -43.96 -15.11
C LEU A 311 -5.38 -44.96 -16.22
N LYS A 312 -4.43 -44.67 -17.11
CA LYS A 312 -4.04 -45.60 -18.19
C LYS A 312 -3.55 -46.94 -17.62
N ARG A 313 -2.84 -46.91 -16.49
CA ARG A 313 -2.38 -48.14 -15.81
C ARG A 313 -3.52 -48.90 -15.13
N TYR A 314 -4.52 -48.20 -14.60
CA TYR A 314 -5.69 -48.79 -13.94
C TYR A 314 -6.71 -49.37 -14.93
N ILE A 315 -6.98 -48.64 -16.02
CA ILE A 315 -7.93 -49.02 -17.09
C ILE A 315 -7.50 -50.33 -17.78
N LYS A 316 -6.19 -50.59 -17.94
CA LYS A 316 -5.68 -51.87 -18.45
C LYS A 316 -6.16 -53.10 -17.66
N THR A 317 -6.65 -52.91 -16.44
CA THR A 317 -7.13 -53.96 -15.53
C THR A 317 -8.64 -53.89 -15.24
N ALA A 318 -9.38 -52.99 -15.90
CA ALA A 318 -10.78 -52.68 -15.57
C ALA A 318 -11.80 -53.16 -16.62
N ASN A 319 -13.04 -53.41 -16.19
CA ASN A 319 -14.17 -53.81 -17.05
C ASN A 319 -14.65 -52.68 -17.98
N SER A 320 -15.22 -53.06 -19.13
CA SER A 320 -15.59 -52.16 -20.25
C SER A 320 -16.41 -50.91 -19.84
N TYR A 321 -17.41 -51.05 -18.96
CA TYR A 321 -18.23 -49.92 -18.49
C TYR A 321 -17.45 -48.89 -17.64
N LYS A 322 -16.49 -49.34 -16.83
CA LYS A 322 -15.68 -48.44 -15.98
C LYS A 322 -14.72 -47.62 -16.84
N THR A 323 -14.24 -48.19 -17.94
CA THR A 323 -13.31 -47.53 -18.88
C THR A 323 -13.90 -46.28 -19.52
N VAL A 324 -15.20 -46.30 -19.87
CA VAL A 324 -15.88 -45.13 -20.49
C VAL A 324 -16.00 -43.97 -19.49
N TRP A 325 -16.49 -44.25 -18.27
CA TRP A 325 -16.61 -43.23 -17.22
C TRP A 325 -15.26 -42.67 -16.76
N LEU A 326 -14.23 -43.52 -16.63
CA LEU A 326 -12.87 -43.08 -16.30
C LEU A 326 -12.20 -42.29 -17.46
N GLY A 327 -12.64 -42.51 -18.70
CA GLY A 327 -12.20 -41.74 -19.87
C GLY A 327 -12.70 -40.30 -19.87
N LEU A 328 -13.92 -40.05 -19.41
CA LEU A 328 -14.51 -38.71 -19.27
C LEU A 328 -13.89 -37.88 -18.14
N PHE A 329 -13.25 -38.54 -17.17
CA PHE A 329 -12.61 -37.87 -16.04
C PHE A 329 -11.40 -37.02 -16.47
N ILE A 330 -10.65 -37.45 -17.49
CA ILE A 330 -9.45 -36.73 -17.97
C ILE A 330 -9.81 -35.35 -18.57
N PRO A 331 -10.73 -35.23 -19.54
CA PRO A 331 -11.12 -33.93 -20.07
C PRO A 331 -11.79 -33.04 -19.02
N ALA A 332 -12.60 -33.61 -18.11
CA ALA A 332 -13.19 -32.85 -17.00
C ALA A 332 -12.13 -32.29 -16.04
N LEU A 333 -11.17 -33.12 -15.62
CA LEU A 333 -10.04 -32.68 -14.79
C LEU A 333 -9.17 -31.64 -15.50
N THR A 334 -8.94 -31.82 -16.81
CA THR A 334 -8.17 -30.85 -17.60
C THR A 334 -8.88 -29.51 -17.62
N LEU A 335 -10.18 -29.48 -17.92
CA LEU A 335 -10.97 -28.25 -17.95
C LEU A 335 -11.00 -27.56 -16.58
N LEU A 336 -11.17 -28.32 -15.50
CA LEU A 336 -11.15 -27.79 -14.13
C LEU A 336 -9.79 -27.19 -13.78
N MET A 337 -8.70 -27.90 -14.08
CA MET A 337 -7.34 -27.45 -13.75
C MET A 337 -6.90 -26.25 -14.58
N THR A 338 -7.28 -26.22 -15.87
CA THR A 338 -7.02 -25.06 -16.74
C THR A 338 -7.80 -23.83 -16.27
N ASN A 339 -9.08 -23.99 -15.90
CA ASN A 339 -9.88 -22.89 -15.38
C ASN A 339 -9.35 -22.39 -14.02
N PHE A 340 -8.96 -23.31 -13.14
CA PHE A 340 -8.31 -22.95 -11.86
C PHE A 340 -7.00 -22.18 -12.08
N TRP A 341 -6.17 -22.63 -13.02
CA TRP A 341 -4.94 -21.94 -13.39
C TRP A 341 -5.23 -20.54 -13.95
N GLU A 342 -6.19 -20.41 -14.85
CA GLU A 342 -6.61 -19.13 -15.45
C GLU A 342 -7.09 -18.14 -14.39
N LEU A 343 -8.01 -18.55 -13.50
CA LEU A 343 -8.48 -17.70 -12.41
C LEU A 343 -7.35 -17.26 -11.47
N SER A 344 -6.49 -18.20 -11.07
CA SER A 344 -5.37 -17.91 -10.17
C SER A 344 -4.37 -16.94 -10.80
N VAL A 345 -4.10 -17.09 -12.10
CA VAL A 345 -3.20 -16.18 -12.83
C VAL A 345 -3.84 -14.82 -13.01
N LEU A 346 -5.11 -14.74 -13.42
CA LEU A 346 -5.80 -13.45 -13.59
C LEU A 346 -5.86 -12.65 -12.28
N GLU A 347 -6.16 -13.31 -11.17
CA GLU A 347 -6.26 -12.68 -9.85
C GLU A 347 -4.92 -12.23 -9.29
N SER A 348 -3.82 -12.95 -9.57
CA SER A 348 -2.51 -12.66 -8.98
C SER A 348 -1.54 -11.88 -9.87
N PHE A 349 -1.71 -11.91 -11.20
CA PHE A 349 -0.77 -11.29 -12.16
C PHE A 349 -1.32 -10.04 -12.85
N PHE A 350 -2.65 -9.91 -13.01
CA PHE A 350 -3.23 -8.85 -13.85
C PHE A 350 -4.11 -7.84 -13.09
N LEU A 351 -4.41 -8.09 -11.82
CA LEU A 351 -5.24 -7.23 -10.97
C LEU A 351 -4.45 -6.40 -9.94
N ASN A 352 -3.11 -6.49 -9.94
CA ASN A 352 -2.24 -5.59 -9.17
C ASN A 352 -1.78 -4.40 -10.00
#